data_AF-A0A524LG05-F1
#
_entry.id   AF-A0A524LG05-F1
#
_cell.length_a   1.000
_cell.length_b   1.000
_cell.length_c   1.000
_cell.angle_alpha   90.00
_cell.angle_beta   90.00
_cell.angle_gamma   90.00
#
_symmetry.space_group_name_H-M   'P 1'
#
loop_
_entity.id
_entity.type
_entity.pdbx_description
1 polymer ?
#
loop_
_entity_poly.entity_id
_entity_poly.type
_entity_poly.pdbx_seq_one_letter_code
_entity_poly.pdbx_strand_id
1 'polypeptide(L)'
;MTIPELWPAMGRGSVWLYQRARGFDERQIIDNGPRIRKSISKDRTFMEDVEPENIDYLHDALKKMCTRIGDKLKTKALRFKTVTVKIRYEDYSTIQRSRSIPVESDETSLLEKLTIELFENKRNHNKSIRLVGVKVSQLSEVSEQLCLTEFL
;
A
#
# COMPACT_ATOMS: atom_id res chain seq x y z
N MET A 1 -30.66 21.65 -6.32
CA MET A 1 -29.36 21.06 -5.99
C MET A 1 -28.22 21.97 -6.42
N THR A 2 -27.89 22.90 -5.53
CA THR A 2 -26.78 23.85 -5.61
C THR A 2 -25.57 23.31 -4.83
N ILE A 3 -24.38 23.89 -5.03
CA ILE A 3 -23.18 23.50 -4.27
C ILE A 3 -23.38 23.69 -2.76
N PRO A 4 -23.97 24.79 -2.25
CA PRO A 4 -24.25 24.95 -0.81
C PRO A 4 -25.18 23.87 -0.24
N GLU A 5 -26.17 23.43 -1.00
CA GLU A 5 -27.08 22.34 -0.58
C GLU A 5 -26.36 20.99 -0.44
N LEU A 6 -25.32 20.76 -1.26
CA LEU A 6 -24.53 19.52 -1.25
C LEU A 6 -23.39 19.52 -0.23
N TRP A 7 -22.90 20.71 0.16
CA TRP A 7 -21.72 20.89 1.02
C TRP A 7 -21.77 20.12 2.34
N PRO A 8 -22.88 20.10 3.10
CA PRO A 8 -22.95 19.38 4.37
C PRO A 8 -22.72 17.88 4.24
N ALA A 9 -23.13 17.27 3.12
CA ALA A 9 -23.01 15.84 2.89
C ALA A 9 -21.69 15.44 2.24
N MET A 10 -21.14 16.29 1.34
CA MET A 10 -20.02 15.89 0.47
C MET A 10 -18.77 16.76 0.58
N GLY A 11 -18.81 17.88 1.29
CA GLY A 11 -17.70 18.83 1.40
C GLY A 11 -17.15 19.22 0.02
N ARG A 12 -15.83 19.09 -0.18
CA ARG A 12 -15.16 19.36 -1.48
C ARG A 12 -15.73 18.54 -2.65
N GLY A 13 -16.31 17.37 -2.38
CA GLY A 13 -16.94 16.53 -3.40
C GLY A 13 -18.20 17.16 -4.02
N SER A 14 -18.80 18.16 -3.36
CA SER A 14 -19.99 18.87 -3.83
C SER A 14 -19.76 19.60 -5.14
N VAL A 15 -18.61 20.25 -5.28
CA VAL A 15 -18.22 20.96 -6.51
C VAL A 15 -18.04 19.95 -7.65
N TRP A 16 -17.34 18.85 -7.38
CA TRP A 16 -17.13 17.78 -8.34
C TRP A 16 -18.47 17.20 -8.81
N LEU A 17 -19.36 16.82 -7.89
CA LEU A 17 -20.65 16.22 -8.23
C LEU A 17 -21.54 17.21 -9.01
N TYR A 18 -21.59 18.46 -8.59
CA TYR A 18 -22.38 19.51 -9.24
C TYR A 18 -21.95 19.76 -10.69
N GLN A 19 -20.64 19.82 -10.96
CA GLN A 19 -20.10 19.94 -12.31
C GLN A 19 -20.45 18.71 -13.16
N ARG A 20 -20.26 17.51 -12.62
CA ARG A 20 -20.51 16.23 -13.32
C ARG A 20 -21.96 16.03 -13.70
N ALA A 21 -22.88 16.32 -12.79
CA ALA A 21 -24.31 16.21 -13.03
C ALA A 21 -24.81 17.12 -14.18
N ARG A 22 -24.01 18.14 -14.54
CA ARG A 22 -24.30 19.09 -15.63
C ARG A 22 -23.42 18.89 -16.86
N GLY A 23 -22.66 17.78 -16.91
CA GLY A 23 -21.79 17.48 -18.04
C GLY A 23 -20.52 18.31 -18.11
N PHE A 24 -20.19 19.10 -17.07
CA PHE A 24 -18.92 19.82 -17.03
C PHE A 24 -17.78 18.89 -16.61
N ASP A 25 -16.88 18.62 -17.54
CA ASP A 25 -15.60 17.94 -17.32
C ASP A 25 -14.47 18.66 -18.07
N GLU A 26 -13.76 19.54 -17.37
CA GLU A 26 -12.62 20.27 -17.93
C GLU A 26 -11.30 19.49 -17.83
N ARG A 27 -11.32 18.23 -17.36
CA ARG A 27 -10.09 17.43 -17.30
C ARG A 27 -9.61 17.19 -18.73
N GLN A 28 -8.41 17.66 -19.00
CA GLN A 28 -7.74 17.37 -20.25
C GLN A 28 -7.55 15.87 -20.41
N ILE A 29 -7.54 15.42 -21.66
CA ILE A 29 -6.99 14.11 -22.00
C ILE A 29 -5.48 14.25 -21.82
N ILE A 30 -4.99 13.87 -20.65
CA ILE A 30 -3.57 13.92 -20.34
C ILE A 30 -2.95 12.60 -20.81
N ASP A 31 -2.20 12.65 -21.90
CA ASP A 31 -1.19 11.63 -22.20
C ASP A 31 -0.04 11.83 -21.21
N ASN A 32 -0.16 11.20 -20.04
CA ASN A 32 0.81 11.33 -18.94
C ASN A 32 2.14 10.60 -19.24
N GLY A 33 2.40 10.23 -20.50
CA GLY A 33 3.47 9.31 -20.87
C GLY A 33 3.28 7.93 -20.21
N PRO A 34 4.35 7.12 -20.11
CA PRO A 34 4.26 5.83 -19.42
C PRO A 34 3.83 6.03 -17.97
N ARG A 35 2.72 5.39 -17.59
CA ARG A 35 2.12 5.52 -16.25
C ARG A 35 3.10 5.09 -15.17
N ILE A 36 3.69 6.07 -14.46
CA ILE A 36 4.64 5.82 -13.36
C ILE A 36 3.92 5.13 -12.21
N ARG A 37 4.45 3.98 -11.79
CA ARG A 37 3.85 3.17 -10.73
C ARG A 37 4.16 3.77 -9.35
N LYS A 38 3.14 4.25 -8.66
CA LYS A 38 3.30 4.87 -7.31
C LYS A 38 3.39 3.88 -6.15
N SER A 39 2.90 2.64 -6.35
CA SER A 39 2.92 1.60 -5.33
C SER A 39 2.75 0.19 -5.90
N ILE A 40 3.20 -0.81 -5.14
CA ILE A 40 2.93 -2.23 -5.36
C ILE A 40 2.31 -2.78 -4.08
N SER A 41 1.23 -3.54 -4.20
CA SER A 41 0.57 -4.15 -3.06
C SER A 41 0.02 -5.54 -3.37
N LYS A 42 -0.16 -6.32 -2.31
CA LYS A 42 -0.82 -7.62 -2.29
C LYS A 42 -1.65 -7.70 -1.03
N ASP A 43 -2.92 -8.05 -1.19
CA ASP A 43 -3.86 -8.28 -0.11
C ASP A 43 -4.41 -9.70 -0.26
N ARG A 44 -4.75 -10.34 0.87
CA ARG A 44 -5.41 -11.64 0.92
C ARG A 44 -6.60 -11.57 1.86
N THR A 45 -7.79 -11.73 1.30
CA THR A 45 -8.98 -12.09 2.06
C THR A 45 -8.95 -13.60 2.29
N PHE A 46 -9.15 -14.03 3.54
CA PHE A 46 -9.23 -15.45 3.88
C PHE A 46 -10.65 -15.98 3.63
N MET A 47 -10.77 -17.30 3.45
CA MET A 47 -12.08 -17.95 3.27
C MET A 47 -12.89 -17.94 4.58
N GLU A 48 -12.20 -18.15 5.69
CA GLU A 48 -12.70 -18.04 7.05
C GLU A 48 -11.82 -17.04 7.80
N ASP A 49 -12.41 -16.34 8.77
CA ASP A 49 -11.65 -15.41 9.60
C ASP A 49 -10.61 -16.18 10.43
N VAL A 50 -9.40 -15.65 10.50
CA VAL A 50 -8.28 -16.33 11.17
C VAL A 50 -8.23 -15.93 12.64
N GLU A 51 -8.42 -16.89 13.52
CA GLU A 51 -8.33 -16.68 14.97
C GLU A 51 -6.95 -16.14 15.41
N PRO A 52 -6.88 -15.28 16.45
CA PRO A 52 -5.63 -14.64 16.89
C PRO A 52 -4.50 -15.60 17.27
N GLU A 53 -4.83 -16.82 17.70
CA GLU A 53 -3.90 -17.87 18.10
C GLU A 53 -3.17 -18.48 16.89
N ASN A 54 -3.77 -18.40 15.69
CA ASN A 54 -3.21 -18.95 14.45
C ASN A 54 -2.19 -18.01 13.79
N ILE A 55 -1.27 -17.49 14.61
CA ILE A 55 -0.34 -16.43 14.21
C ILE A 55 0.63 -16.86 13.11
N ASP A 56 1.07 -18.12 13.13
CA ASP A 56 2.01 -18.67 12.15
C ASP A 56 1.42 -18.68 10.73
N TYR A 57 0.11 -18.95 10.61
CA TYR A 57 -0.59 -18.90 9.33
C TYR A 57 -0.64 -17.47 8.75
N LEU A 58 -0.84 -16.48 9.60
CA LEU A 58 -0.84 -15.07 9.22
C LEU A 58 0.57 -14.60 8.81
N HIS A 59 1.60 -15.01 9.56
CA HIS A 59 3.00 -14.71 9.25
C HIS A 59 3.42 -15.32 7.92
N ASP A 60 3.08 -16.59 7.67
CA ASP A 60 3.34 -17.24 6.38
C ASP A 60 2.64 -16.54 5.22
N ALA A 61 1.37 -16.13 5.41
CA ALA A 61 0.65 -15.35 4.42
C ALA A 61 1.33 -14.00 4.12
N LEU A 62 1.78 -13.28 5.16
CA LEU A 62 2.51 -12.02 5.02
C LEU A 62 3.85 -12.21 4.29
N LYS A 63 4.65 -13.20 4.70
CA LYS A 63 5.93 -13.55 4.05
C LYS A 63 5.75 -13.85 2.57
N LYS A 64 4.77 -14.70 2.22
CA LYS A 64 4.43 -15.00 0.81
C LYS A 64 4.05 -13.75 0.01
N MET A 65 3.37 -12.79 0.62
CA MET A 65 3.07 -11.51 -0.03
C MET A 65 4.32 -10.66 -0.22
N CYS A 66 5.20 -10.59 0.78
CA CYS A 66 6.48 -9.91 0.70
C CYS A 66 7.38 -10.50 -0.40
N THR A 67 7.50 -11.83 -0.50
CA THR A 67 8.24 -12.50 -1.58
C THR A 67 7.73 -12.06 -2.96
N ARG A 68 6.41 -12.13 -3.19
CA ARG A 68 5.79 -11.72 -4.45
C ARG A 68 5.97 -10.24 -4.76
N ILE A 69 6.04 -9.38 -3.74
CA ILE A 69 6.32 -7.96 -3.91
C ILE A 69 7.80 -7.75 -4.24
N GLY A 70 8.70 -8.43 -3.52
CA GLY A 70 10.14 -8.43 -3.74
C GLY A 70 10.52 -8.85 -5.16
N ASP A 71 9.98 -9.97 -5.65
CA ASP A 71 10.19 -10.42 -7.03
C ASP A 71 9.77 -9.37 -8.05
N LYS A 72 8.64 -8.69 -7.77
CA LYS A 72 8.10 -7.65 -8.65
C LYS A 72 8.92 -6.36 -8.61
N LEU A 73 9.52 -6.03 -7.47
CA LEU A 73 10.45 -4.91 -7.33
C LEU A 73 11.70 -5.18 -8.15
N LYS A 74 12.32 -6.35 -7.97
CA LYS A 74 13.51 -6.80 -8.73
C LYS A 74 13.25 -6.82 -10.23
N THR A 75 12.17 -7.46 -10.68
CA THR A 75 11.83 -7.57 -12.11
C THR A 75 11.61 -6.20 -12.76
N LYS A 76 11.22 -5.19 -11.99
CA LYS A 76 10.96 -3.84 -12.49
C LYS A 76 12.09 -2.85 -12.21
N ALA A 77 13.21 -3.32 -11.62
CA ALA A 77 14.29 -2.46 -11.13
C ALA A 77 13.76 -1.29 -10.26
N LEU A 78 12.87 -1.61 -9.32
CA LEU A 78 12.26 -0.64 -8.42
C LEU A 78 12.69 -0.87 -6.98
N ARG A 79 12.91 0.22 -6.25
CA ARG A 79 13.10 0.26 -4.79
C ARG A 79 11.89 0.86 -4.10
N PHE A 80 11.72 0.61 -2.82
CA PHE A 80 10.69 1.20 -1.97
C PHE A 80 11.30 1.98 -0.81
N LYS A 81 10.58 3.01 -0.38
CA LYS A 81 10.91 3.75 0.85
C LYS A 81 9.87 3.59 1.96
N THR A 82 8.62 3.25 1.63
CA THR A 82 7.55 3.07 2.63
C THR A 82 6.94 1.69 2.54
N VAL A 83 6.85 1.00 3.69
CA VAL A 83 6.10 -0.25 3.87
C VAL A 83 4.81 0.06 4.61
N THR A 84 3.73 -0.60 4.23
CA THR A 84 2.40 -0.44 4.83
C THR A 84 1.75 -1.80 5.01
N VAL A 85 1.26 -2.05 6.22
CA VAL A 85 0.47 -3.24 6.56
C VAL A 85 -0.97 -2.84 6.79
N LYS A 86 -1.88 -3.61 6.19
CA LYS A 86 -3.33 -3.49 6.34
C LYS A 86 -3.85 -4.74 7.04
N ILE A 87 -4.71 -4.54 8.04
CA ILE A 87 -5.42 -5.61 8.76
C ILE A 87 -6.90 -5.24 8.75
N ARG A 88 -7.74 -6.17 8.32
CA ARG A 88 -9.19 -6.08 8.46
C ARG A 88 -9.68 -7.22 9.32
N TYR A 89 -10.50 -6.88 10.31
CA TYR A 89 -11.05 -7.80 11.29
C TYR A 89 -12.41 -8.37 10.85
N GLU A 90 -12.93 -9.31 11.64
CA GLU A 90 -14.23 -9.99 11.46
C GLU A 90 -15.42 -9.01 11.43
N ASP A 91 -15.31 -7.90 12.15
CA ASP A 91 -16.29 -6.81 12.18
C ASP A 91 -16.16 -5.80 11.01
N TYR A 92 -15.32 -6.12 10.02
CA TYR A 92 -14.96 -5.27 8.87
C TYR A 92 -14.22 -3.96 9.23
N SER A 93 -13.92 -3.72 10.51
CA SER A 93 -13.03 -2.61 10.88
C SER A 93 -11.65 -2.86 10.28
N THR A 94 -11.04 -1.79 9.76
CA THR A 94 -9.76 -1.87 9.07
C THR A 94 -8.77 -0.93 9.75
N ILE A 95 -7.59 -1.45 10.07
CA ILE A 95 -6.45 -0.64 10.49
C ILE A 95 -5.35 -0.74 9.44
N GLN A 96 -4.62 0.36 9.28
CA GLN A 96 -3.48 0.40 8.39
C GLN A 96 -2.36 1.19 9.05
N ARG A 97 -1.14 0.67 8.97
CA ARG A 97 0.05 1.32 9.53
C ARG A 97 1.22 1.23 8.57
N SER A 98 1.97 2.32 8.53
CA SER A 98 3.05 2.54 7.58
C SER A 98 4.31 2.95 8.29
N ARG A 99 5.45 2.56 7.74
CA ARG A 99 6.79 3.00 8.17
C ARG A 99 7.61 3.32 6.94
N SER A 100 8.24 4.48 6.96
CA SER A 100 9.25 4.86 5.97
C SER A 100 10.65 4.58 6.50
N ILE A 101 11.53 4.12 5.62
CA ILE A 101 12.95 3.91 5.91
C ILE A 101 13.78 5.07 5.36
N PRO A 102 14.97 5.37 5.94
CA PRO A 102 15.79 6.50 5.50
C PRO A 102 16.32 6.32 4.07
N VAL A 103 16.82 5.12 3.79
CA VAL A 103 17.38 4.70 2.50
C VAL A 103 16.41 3.73 1.85
N GLU A 104 16.11 3.94 0.57
CA GLU A 104 15.29 3.05 -0.23
C GLU A 104 15.93 1.66 -0.39
N SER A 105 15.10 0.63 -0.51
CA SER A 105 15.56 -0.75 -0.59
C SER A 105 14.67 -1.55 -1.53
N ASP A 106 15.21 -2.63 -2.09
CA ASP A 106 14.48 -3.69 -2.80
C ASP A 106 14.66 -5.06 -2.11
N GLU A 107 15.26 -5.08 -0.92
CA GLU A 107 15.51 -6.30 -0.18
C GLU A 107 14.22 -6.89 0.40
N THR A 108 13.95 -8.13 -0.01
CA THR A 108 12.75 -8.87 0.43
C THR A 108 12.81 -9.19 1.93
N SER A 109 13.99 -9.51 2.46
CA SER A 109 14.22 -9.76 3.89
C SER A 109 13.89 -8.54 4.75
N LEU A 110 14.30 -7.34 4.31
CA LEU A 110 13.97 -6.09 4.98
C LEU A 110 12.46 -5.82 4.92
N LEU A 111 11.83 -6.02 3.77
CA LEU A 111 10.38 -5.87 3.62
C LEU A 111 9.61 -6.82 4.55
N GLU A 112 10.03 -8.08 4.64
CA GLU A 112 9.44 -9.08 5.55
C GLU A 112 9.58 -8.65 7.01
N LYS A 113 10.80 -8.29 7.43
CA LYS A 113 11.05 -7.83 8.80
C LYS A 113 10.15 -6.65 9.18
N LEU A 114 10.12 -5.60 8.35
CA LEU A 114 9.31 -4.41 8.60
C LEU A 114 7.80 -4.72 8.61
N THR A 115 7.37 -5.65 7.75
CA THR A 115 5.97 -6.08 7.67
C THR A 115 5.54 -6.81 8.94
N ILE A 116 6.34 -7.78 9.41
CA ILE A 116 6.04 -8.52 10.64
C ILE A 116 6.08 -7.58 11.85
N GLU A 117 7.08 -6.71 11.96
CA GLU A 117 7.14 -5.70 13.02
C GLU A 117 5.89 -4.80 13.03
N LEU A 118 5.47 -4.29 11.87
CA LEU A 118 4.28 -3.43 11.78
C LEU A 118 2.99 -4.18 12.11
N PHE A 119 2.91 -5.45 11.70
CA PHE A 119 1.76 -6.30 11.97
C PHE A 119 1.62 -6.58 13.47
N GLU A 120 2.67 -7.07 14.13
CA GLU A 120 2.64 -7.40 15.56
C GLU A 120 2.36 -6.17 16.43
N ASN A 121 2.99 -5.03 16.11
CA ASN A 121 2.81 -3.81 16.89
C ASN A 121 1.39 -3.23 16.85
N LYS A 122 0.54 -3.69 15.92
CA LYS A 122 -0.73 -3.03 15.60
C LYS A 122 -1.92 -3.94 15.57
N ARG A 123 -1.73 -5.26 15.47
CA ARG A 123 -2.84 -6.21 15.53
C ARG A 123 -3.52 -6.17 16.90
N ASN A 124 -4.84 -6.30 16.88
CA ASN A 124 -5.60 -6.61 18.08
C ASN A 124 -5.49 -8.11 18.33
N HIS A 125 -5.05 -8.49 19.52
CA HIS A 125 -4.80 -9.89 19.89
C HIS A 125 -6.08 -10.65 20.27
N ASN A 126 -7.22 -9.95 20.32
CA ASN A 126 -8.53 -10.51 20.71
C ASN A 126 -9.54 -10.53 19.54
N LYS A 127 -9.09 -10.24 18.31
CA LYS A 127 -9.97 -10.15 17.13
C LYS A 127 -9.45 -11.01 16.00
N SER A 128 -10.34 -11.80 15.42
CA SER A 128 -10.05 -12.64 14.26
C SER A 128 -9.77 -11.78 13.03
N ILE A 129 -8.89 -12.25 12.16
CA ILE A 129 -8.43 -11.46 11.02
C ILE A 129 -9.03 -12.01 9.73
N ARG A 130 -9.82 -11.18 9.04
CA ARG A 130 -10.44 -11.50 7.75
C ARG A 130 -9.50 -11.26 6.58
N LEU A 131 -8.67 -10.22 6.65
CA LEU A 131 -7.75 -9.88 5.58
C LEU A 131 -6.46 -9.28 6.13
N VAL A 132 -5.36 -9.66 5.50
CA VAL A 132 -4.06 -9.00 5.64
C VAL A 132 -3.59 -8.47 4.29
N GLY A 133 -2.83 -7.38 4.32
CA GLY A 133 -2.28 -6.78 3.11
C GLY A 133 -0.95 -6.09 3.35
N VAL A 134 -0.09 -6.17 2.34
CA VAL A 134 1.23 -5.52 2.31
C VAL A 134 1.28 -4.60 1.10
N LYS A 135 1.72 -3.36 1.32
CA LYS A 135 1.92 -2.35 0.29
C LYS A 135 3.27 -1.69 0.46
N VAL A 136 3.99 -1.54 -0.64
CA VAL A 136 5.17 -0.68 -0.76
C VAL A 136 4.83 0.55 -1.60
N SER A 137 5.34 1.71 -1.21
CA SER A 137 5.16 2.99 -1.91
C SER A 137 6.40 3.87 -1.79
N GLN A 138 6.33 5.06 -2.39
CA GLN A 138 7.51 5.91 -2.64
C GLN A 138 8.54 5.08 -3.42
N LEU A 139 8.10 4.64 -4.61
CA LEU A 139 8.91 3.81 -5.48
C LEU A 139 9.86 4.69 -6.29
N SER A 140 11.07 4.22 -6.45
CA SER A 140 12.15 4.82 -7.23
C SER A 140 12.78 3.75 -8.10
N GLU A 141 13.35 4.16 -9.23
CA GLU A 141 14.15 3.28 -10.07
C GLU A 141 15.52 3.07 -9.44
N VAL A 142 16.09 1.88 -9.64
CA VAL A 142 17.48 1.62 -9.26
C VAL A 142 18.37 2.48 -10.16
N SER A 143 18.91 3.59 -9.64
CA SER A 143 20.01 4.28 -10.30
C SER A 143 21.31 3.57 -9.96
N GLU A 144 22.16 3.31 -10.95
CA GLU A 144 23.54 2.87 -10.71
C GLU A 144 24.24 3.89 -9.80
N GLN A 145 24.54 3.49 -8.57
CA GLN A 145 25.41 4.26 -7.71
C GLN A 145 26.83 3.94 -8.16
N LEU A 146 27.33 4.71 -9.13
CA LEU A 146 28.73 4.62 -9.57
C LEU A 146 29.62 4.77 -8.34
N CYS A 147 30.52 3.81 -8.16
CA CYS A 147 31.46 3.89 -7.06
C CYS A 147 32.46 5.01 -7.37
N LEU A 148 32.80 5.86 -6.40
CA LEU A 148 33.78 6.93 -6.62
C LEU A 148 35.15 6.36 -7.05
N THR A 149 35.41 5.08 -6.77
CA THR A 149 36.60 4.34 -7.19
C THR A 149 36.62 3.98 -8.68
N GLU A 150 35.51 4.14 -9.41
CA GLU A 150 35.47 3.94 -10.87
C GLU A 150 35.96 5.19 -11.63
N PHE A 151 36.26 6.27 -10.92
CA PHE A 151 36.78 7.54 -11.45
C PHE A 151 38.24 7.84 -11.08
N LEU A 152 38.96 6.87 -10.48
CA LEU A 152 40.39 6.96 -10.14
C LEU A 152 41.18 5.89 -10.90
#